data_AF-A0A354UEB5-F1
#
_entry.id   AF-A0A354UEB5-F1
#
_cell.length_a   1.000
_cell.length_b   1.000
_cell.length_c   1.000
_cell.angle_alpha   90.00
_cell.angle_beta   90.00
_cell.angle_gamma   90.00
#
_symmetry.space_group_name_H-M   'P 1'
#
loop_
_entity.id
_entity.type
_entity.pdbx_description
1 polymer ?
#
loop_
_entity_poly.entity_id
_entity_poly.type
_entity_poly.pdbx_seq_one_letter_code
_entity_poly.pdbx_strand_id
1 'polypeptide(L)'
;IPEKYLFLQGAENYVFCKEVNKKYTLYVFMDCASIGQTGEGCVFLSSKNLTLNIDHHISNDGYAKYNYILNYASCCEVLYSLAKKLNLP
;
A
#
# COMPACT_ATOMS: atom_id res chain seq x y z
N ILE A 1 10.12 -4.95 8.22
CA ILE A 1 9.09 -5.45 9.18
C ILE A 1 9.73 -5.78 10.53
N PRO A 2 9.12 -5.42 11.68
CA PRO A 2 9.63 -5.82 13.00
C PRO A 2 9.64 -7.35 13.20
N GLU A 3 10.65 -7.87 13.92
CA GLU A 3 10.89 -9.31 14.13
C GLU A 3 9.66 -10.05 14.68
N LYS A 4 8.93 -9.44 15.61
CA LYS A 4 7.72 -10.01 16.21
C LYS A 4 6.59 -10.31 15.22
N TYR A 5 6.66 -9.83 13.97
CA TYR A 5 5.69 -10.12 12.92
C TYR A 5 6.18 -11.14 11.88
N LEU A 6 7.41 -11.65 11.99
CA LEU A 6 7.98 -12.62 11.04
C LEU A 6 7.31 -13.99 11.10
N PHE A 7 6.51 -14.28 12.14
CA PHE A 7 5.74 -15.52 12.24
C PHE A 7 4.48 -15.52 11.35
N LEU A 8 4.08 -14.37 10.80
CA LEU A 8 2.88 -14.26 9.97
C LEU A 8 3.12 -14.90 8.59
N GLN A 9 2.11 -15.63 8.10
CA GLN A 9 2.12 -16.17 6.74
C GLN A 9 2.33 -15.03 5.72
N GLY A 10 3.28 -15.21 4.82
CA GLY A 10 3.61 -14.23 3.78
C GLY A 10 4.70 -13.24 4.19
N ALA A 11 5.12 -13.20 5.47
CA ALA A 11 6.23 -12.35 5.91
C ALA A 11 7.55 -12.71 5.21
N GLU A 12 7.72 -13.95 4.77
CA GLU A 12 8.85 -14.42 3.97
C GLU A 12 8.94 -13.77 2.58
N ASN A 13 7.85 -13.18 2.08
CA ASN A 13 7.80 -12.49 0.78
C ASN A 13 8.15 -11.00 0.89
N TYR A 14 8.36 -10.48 2.11
CA TYR A 14 8.78 -9.11 2.31
C TYR A 14 10.19 -8.88 1.76
N VAL A 15 10.35 -7.79 1.02
CA VAL A 15 11.66 -7.32 0.53
C VAL A 15 11.79 -5.83 0.84
N PHE A 16 13.02 -5.35 1.03
CA PHE A 16 13.25 -3.92 1.16
C PHE A 16 13.07 -3.20 -0.17
N CYS A 17 12.66 -1.92 -0.15
CA CYS A 17 12.44 -1.15 -1.37
C CYS A 17 13.69 -1.12 -2.27
N LYS A 18 14.89 -1.02 -1.68
CA LYS A 18 16.19 -1.08 -2.37
C LYS A 18 16.49 -2.40 -3.08
N GLU A 19 15.82 -3.50 -2.70
CA GLU A 19 16.00 -4.84 -3.27
C GLU A 19 15.05 -5.10 -4.44
N VAL A 20 14.06 -4.21 -4.66
CA VAL A 20 13.13 -4.31 -5.78
C VAL A 20 13.85 -3.97 -7.08
N ASN A 21 14.20 -5.01 -7.84
CA ASN A 21 14.92 -4.90 -9.12
C ASN A 21 14.04 -5.03 -10.36
N LYS A 22 12.73 -5.23 -10.18
CA LYS A 22 11.75 -5.36 -11.27
C LYS A 22 10.80 -4.18 -11.34
N LYS A 23 10.30 -3.90 -12.55
CA LYS A 23 9.30 -2.86 -12.79
C LYS A 23 7.90 -3.46 -12.67
N TYR A 24 7.01 -2.73 -12.03
CA TYR A 24 5.59 -3.08 -11.93
C TYR A 24 4.75 -2.11 -12.75
N THR A 25 3.62 -2.60 -13.23
CA THR A 25 2.62 -1.76 -13.92
C THR A 25 1.85 -0.87 -12.96
N LEU A 26 1.73 -1.30 -11.69
CA LEU A 26 1.03 -0.59 -10.63
C LEU A 26 1.82 -0.73 -9.32
N TYR A 27 1.98 0.39 -8.61
CA TYR A 27 2.53 0.44 -7.26
C TYR A 27 1.40 0.79 -6.29
N VAL A 28 1.22 -0.03 -5.27
CA VAL A 28 0.12 0.12 -4.30
C VAL A 28 0.70 0.50 -2.95
N PHE A 29 0.26 1.63 -2.40
CA PHE A 29 0.60 2.12 -1.07
C PHE A 29 -0.59 1.89 -0.16
N MET A 30 -0.36 1.29 1.01
CA MET A 30 -1.42 0.95 1.96
C MET A 30 -1.17 1.65 3.29
N ASP A 31 -2.23 2.14 3.93
CA ASP A 31 -2.19 2.68 5.29
C ASP A 31 -1.19 3.85 5.48
N CYS A 32 -0.95 4.61 4.41
CA CYS A 32 -0.05 5.75 4.39
C CYS A 32 -0.84 6.99 3.96
N ALA A 33 -1.06 7.93 4.88
CA ALA A 33 -1.88 9.13 4.62
C ALA A 33 -1.14 10.26 3.88
N SER A 34 0.18 10.14 3.72
CA SER A 34 1.02 11.13 3.05
C SER A 34 2.29 10.50 2.51
N ILE A 35 2.97 11.19 1.59
CA ILE A 35 4.23 10.73 0.97
C ILE A 35 5.29 10.38 2.03
N GLY A 36 5.40 11.18 3.09
CA GLY A 36 6.39 10.97 4.14
C GLY A 36 6.25 9.62 4.86
N GLN A 37 5.03 9.09 4.95
CA GLN A 37 4.75 7.79 5.58
C GLN A 37 5.14 6.60 4.71
N THR A 38 5.34 6.81 3.40
CA THR A 38 5.78 5.75 2.47
C THR A 38 7.26 5.37 2.64
N GLY A 39 8.04 6.18 3.36
CA GLY A 39 9.46 5.94 3.63
C GLY A 39 10.27 5.78 2.34
N GLU A 40 11.11 4.75 2.27
CA GLU A 40 11.90 4.42 1.07
C GLU A 40 11.02 4.14 -0.16
N GLY A 41 9.75 3.77 0.03
CA GLY A 41 8.81 3.50 -1.06
C GLY A 41 8.47 4.74 -1.89
N CYS A 42 8.78 5.94 -1.41
CA CYS A 42 8.55 7.19 -2.15
C CYS A 42 9.28 7.20 -3.51
N VAL A 43 10.36 6.43 -3.67
CA VAL A 43 11.08 6.27 -4.96
C VAL A 43 10.18 5.74 -6.09
N PHE A 44 9.07 5.07 -5.74
CA PHE A 44 8.11 4.54 -6.70
C PHE A 44 7.02 5.54 -7.09
N LEU A 45 6.92 6.71 -6.41
CA LEU A 45 6.01 7.82 -6.75
C LEU A 45 6.56 8.67 -7.91
N SER A 46 6.87 8.01 -9.04
CA SER A 46 7.28 8.68 -10.27
C SER A 46 6.08 9.03 -11.15
N SER A 47 6.14 10.16 -11.86
CA SER A 47 5.11 10.56 -12.84
C SER A 47 4.87 9.53 -13.95
N LYS A 48 5.84 8.64 -14.22
CA LYS A 48 5.71 7.54 -15.19
C LYS A 48 5.00 6.31 -14.63
N ASN A 49 5.00 6.12 -13.32
CA ASN A 49 4.42 4.94 -12.67
C ASN A 49 2.92 5.12 -12.49
N LEU A 50 2.13 4.05 -12.60
CA LEU A 50 0.77 4.06 -12.06
C LEU A 50 0.85 3.79 -10.56
N THR A 51 0.19 4.62 -9.77
CA THR A 51 0.22 4.54 -8.31
C THR A 51 -1.21 4.54 -7.78
N LEU A 52 -1.48 3.64 -6.84
CA LEU A 52 -2.74 3.54 -6.12
C LEU A 52 -2.43 3.65 -4.63
N ASN A 53 -3.16 4.49 -3.91
CA ASN A 53 -3.17 4.47 -2.46
C ASN A 53 -4.51 3.93 -1.95
N ILE A 54 -4.45 2.92 -1.08
CA ILE A 54 -5.59 2.36 -0.36
C ILE A 54 -5.40 2.73 1.11
N ASP A 55 -6.33 3.49 1.67
CA ASP A 55 -6.16 4.02 3.02
C ASP A 55 -7.52 4.23 3.71
N HIS A 56 -7.48 4.46 5.02
CA HIS A 56 -8.66 4.79 5.82
C HIS A 56 -8.52 6.12 6.59
N HIS A 57 -7.32 6.71 6.62
CA HIS A 57 -7.08 7.97 7.31
C HIS A 57 -7.84 9.13 6.67
N ILE A 58 -8.66 9.83 7.46
CA ILE A 58 -9.35 11.05 7.02
C ILE A 58 -8.38 12.17 6.64
N SER A 59 -7.15 12.14 7.17
CA SER A 59 -6.08 13.09 6.90
C SER A 59 -5.34 12.83 5.59
N ASN A 60 -5.73 11.81 4.82
CA ASN A 60 -5.02 11.43 3.60
C ASN A 60 -5.02 12.57 2.57
N ASP A 61 -3.84 12.94 2.08
CA ASP A 61 -3.63 14.09 1.19
C ASP A 61 -3.81 13.77 -0.31
N GLY A 62 -4.08 12.50 -0.67
CA GLY A 62 -4.36 12.08 -2.03
C GLY A 62 -3.14 12.06 -2.96
N TYR A 63 -1.95 11.75 -2.44
CA TYR A 63 -0.68 11.81 -3.18
C TYR A 63 -0.51 10.83 -4.35
N ALA A 64 -1.28 9.73 -4.42
CA ALA A 64 -1.17 8.78 -5.53
C ALA A 64 -2.03 9.20 -6.74
N LYS A 65 -1.77 8.62 -7.92
CA LYS A 65 -2.57 8.90 -9.12
C LYS A 65 -4.03 8.46 -8.96
N TYR A 66 -4.24 7.37 -8.22
CA TYR A 66 -5.54 6.90 -7.80
C TYR A 66 -5.54 6.77 -6.28
N ASN A 67 -6.60 7.21 -5.62
CA ASN A 67 -6.73 7.14 -4.17
C ASN A 67 -8.09 6.51 -3.83
N TYR A 68 -8.06 5.35 -3.16
CA TYR A 68 -9.24 4.63 -2.70
C TYR A 68 -9.31 4.73 -1.17
N ILE A 69 -9.91 5.83 -0.70
CA ILE A 69 -9.95 6.19 0.72
C ILE A 69 -11.36 5.98 1.24
N LEU A 70 -11.53 5.10 2.23
CA LEU A 70 -12.82 4.82 2.85
C LEU A 70 -12.71 4.95 4.36
N ASN A 71 -13.69 5.61 4.99
CA ASN A 71 -13.73 5.79 6.44
C ASN A 71 -14.13 4.48 7.15
N TYR A 72 -13.13 3.64 7.41
CA TYR A 72 -13.21 2.40 8.17
C TYR A 72 -12.29 2.46 9.39
N ALA A 73 -12.43 1.50 10.31
CA ALA A 73 -11.58 1.44 11.49
C ALA A 73 -10.14 1.03 11.17
N SER A 74 -9.90 0.37 10.02
CA SER A 74 -8.56 0.00 9.57
C SER A 74 -8.46 -0.11 8.05
N CYS A 75 -7.25 0.03 7.51
CA CYS A 75 -6.97 -0.27 6.10
C CYS A 75 -7.30 -1.74 5.74
N CYS A 76 -7.24 -2.68 6.69
CA CYS A 76 -7.63 -4.08 6.47
C CYS A 76 -9.12 -4.24 6.11
N GLU A 77 -10.02 -3.44 6.69
CA GLU A 77 -11.44 -3.47 6.33
C GLU A 77 -11.69 -2.93 4.92
N VAL A 78 -10.93 -1.90 4.52
CA VAL A 78 -10.92 -1.36 3.16
C VAL A 78 -10.46 -2.43 2.16
N LEU A 79 -9.37 -3.12 2.47
CA LEU A 79 -8.84 -4.23 1.66
C LEU A 79 -9.81 -5.39 1.57
N TYR A 80 -10.46 -5.78 2.67
CA TYR A 80 -11.45 -6.86 2.67
C TYR A 80 -12.68 -6.52 1.82
N SER A 81 -13.18 -5.28 1.92
CA SER A 81 -14.26 -4.77 1.07
C SER A 81 -13.87 -4.80 -0.41
N LEU A 82 -12.63 -4.41 -0.73
CA LEU A 82 -12.10 -4.46 -2.09
C LEU A 82 -11.94 -5.89 -2.61
N ALA A 83 -11.39 -6.80 -1.79
CA ALA A 83 -11.24 -8.21 -2.13
C ALA A 83 -12.59 -8.86 -2.47
N LYS A 84 -13.64 -8.55 -1.70
CA LYS A 84 -15.01 -8.98 -2.02
C LYS A 84 -15.50 -8.44 -3.34
N LYS A 85 -15.32 -7.14 -3.62
CA LYS A 85 -15.71 -6.54 -4.90
C LYS A 85 -14.98 -7.16 -6.10
N LEU A 86 -13.74 -7.60 -5.89
CA LEU A 86 -12.91 -8.27 -6.89
C LEU A 86 -13.16 -9.77 -6.99
N ASN A 87 -14.04 -10.34 -6.14
CA ASN A 87 -14.27 -11.78 -6.04
C ASN A 87 -12.98 -12.58 -5.79
N LEU A 88 -12.07 -12.05 -4.96
CA LEU A 88 -10.90 -12.79 -4.51
C LEU A 88 -11.32 -13.87 -3.48
N PRO A 89 -10.62 -15.02 -3.47
CA PRO A 89 -10.91 -16.13 -2.55
C PRO A 89 -10.77 -15.76 -1.08
#